data_AF-W1YLV4-F1
#
_entry.id   AF-W1YLV4-F1
#
_cell.length_a   1.000
_cell.length_b   1.000
_cell.length_c   1.000
_cell.angle_alpha   90.00
_cell.angle_beta   90.00
_cell.angle_gamma   90.00
#
_symmetry.space_group_name_H-M   'P 1'
#
loop_
_entity.id
_entity.type
_entity.pdbx_description
1 polymer ?
#
loop_
_entity_poly.entity_id
_entity_poly.type
_entity_poly.pdbx_seq_one_letter_code
_entity_poly.pdbx_strand_id
1 'polypeptide(L)'
;FEDSENITHQLRDMRPVLINFENTDPHEAARIVDFVSGATFALDGKLEKVGKDIFMCVPVNISIDYSDNESNKTEQNEYAWENK
;
A
#
# COMPACT_ATOMS: atom_id res chain seq x y z
N PHE A 1 -13.03 0.69 -7.14
CA PHE A 1 -12.51 1.97 -7.67
C PHE A 1 -12.82 3.15 -6.76
N GLU A 2 -14.02 3.28 -6.20
CA GLU A 2 -14.35 4.35 -5.24
C GLU A 2 -13.38 4.39 -4.04
N ASP A 3 -13.02 3.23 -3.49
CA ASP A 3 -12.01 3.13 -2.42
C ASP A 3 -10.65 3.69 -2.86
N SER A 4 -10.23 3.39 -4.09
CA SER A 4 -8.96 3.86 -4.65
C SER A 4 -8.91 5.38 -4.78
N GLU A 5 -10.01 6.00 -5.21
CA GLU A 5 -10.16 7.46 -5.25
C GLU A 5 -10.14 8.05 -3.84
N ASN A 6 -10.87 7.45 -2.89
CA ASN A 6 -10.90 7.89 -1.50
C ASN A 6 -9.52 7.83 -0.85
N ILE A 7 -8.77 6.73 -1.02
CA ILE A 7 -7.40 6.58 -0.52
C ILE A 7 -6.50 7.70 -1.08
N THR A 8 -6.58 7.95 -2.39
CA THR A 8 -5.77 8.98 -3.06
C THR A 8 -6.11 10.38 -2.55
N HIS A 9 -7.39 10.67 -2.30
CA HIS A 9 -7.82 11.94 -1.72
C HIS A 9 -7.27 12.15 -0.30
N GLN A 10 -7.32 11.12 0.55
CA GLN A 10 -6.72 11.20 1.88
C GLN A 10 -5.22 11.47 1.79
N LEU A 11 -4.52 10.76 0.90
CA LEU A 11 -3.09 10.92 0.70
C LEU A 11 -2.72 12.34 0.26
N ARG A 12 -3.48 12.91 -0.69
CA ARG A 12 -3.33 14.31 -1.16
C ARG A 12 -3.54 15.32 -0.03
N ASP A 13 -4.42 15.01 0.91
CA ASP A 13 -4.67 15.85 2.10
C ASP A 13 -3.63 15.62 3.22
N MET A 14 -2.50 14.97 2.91
CA MET A 14 -1.42 14.66 3.84
C MET A 14 -1.86 13.77 5.01
N ARG A 15 -2.84 12.89 4.77
CA ARG A 15 -3.34 11.92 5.74
C ARG A 15 -2.92 10.50 5.34
N PRO A 16 -2.24 9.74 6.22
CA PRO A 16 -1.91 8.35 5.95
C PRO A 16 -3.18 7.48 5.99
N VAL A 17 -3.18 6.39 5.23
CA VAL A 17 -4.31 5.45 5.14
C VAL A 17 -3.81 4.03 5.38
N LEU A 18 -4.49 3.32 6.28
CA LEU A 18 -4.32 1.88 6.47
C LEU A 18 -5.43 1.14 5.71
N ILE A 19 -5.05 0.20 4.87
CA ILE A 19 -5.94 -0.57 4.01
C ILE A 19 -5.89 -2.02 4.48
N ASN A 20 -7.05 -2.61 4.76
CA ASN A 20 -7.19 -4.02 5.10
C ASN A 20 -7.91 -4.76 3.97
N PHE A 21 -7.26 -5.76 3.38
CA PHE A 21 -7.78 -6.61 2.32
C PHE A 21 -8.19 -8.02 2.77
N GLU A 22 -8.22 -8.32 4.08
CA GLU A 22 -8.55 -9.66 4.62
C GLU A 22 -9.87 -10.24 4.07
N ASN A 23 -10.84 -9.39 3.74
CA ASN A 23 -12.15 -9.77 3.19
C ASN A 23 -12.38 -9.25 1.77
N THR A 24 -11.31 -8.87 1.07
CA THR A 24 -11.36 -8.34 -0.29
C THR A 24 -10.94 -9.44 -1.27
N ASP A 25 -11.65 -9.55 -2.39
CA ASP A 25 -11.27 -10.47 -3.46
C ASP A 25 -9.83 -10.16 -3.93
N PRO A 26 -8.94 -11.17 -4.07
CA PRO A 26 -7.54 -10.93 -4.44
C PRO A 26 -7.37 -10.18 -5.77
N HIS A 27 -8.27 -10.36 -6.73
CA HIS A 27 -8.21 -9.64 -8.00
C HIS A 27 -8.56 -8.17 -7.81
N GLU A 28 -9.58 -7.87 -7.01
CA GLU A 28 -9.93 -6.48 -6.67
C GLU A 28 -8.84 -5.81 -5.83
N ALA A 29 -8.27 -6.51 -4.84
CA ALA A 29 -7.16 -6.00 -4.04
C ALA A 29 -5.95 -5.63 -4.91
N ALA A 30 -5.57 -6.51 -5.86
CA ALA A 30 -4.50 -6.24 -6.81
C ALA A 30 -4.77 -4.97 -7.66
N ARG A 31 -6.01 -4.80 -8.15
CA ARG A 31 -6.40 -3.61 -8.93
C ARG A 31 -6.35 -2.33 -8.09
N ILE A 32 -6.76 -2.39 -6.83
CA ILE A 32 -6.67 -1.25 -5.91
C ILE A 32 -5.21 -0.89 -5.64
N VAL A 33 -4.35 -1.88 -5.36
CA VAL A 33 -2.91 -1.67 -5.14
C VAL A 33 -2.26 -1.06 -6.37
N ASP A 34 -2.56 -1.56 -7.57
CA ASP A 34 -2.00 -1.04 -8.82
C ASP A 34 -2.36 0.44 -9.02
N PHE A 35 -3.64 0.79 -8.86
CA PHE A 35 -4.10 2.17 -8.94
C PHE A 35 -3.44 3.07 -7.88
N VAL A 36 -3.49 2.66 -6.61
CA VAL A 36 -2.98 3.44 -5.49
C VAL A 36 -1.47 3.60 -5.60
N SER A 37 -0.73 2.59 -6.03
CA SER A 37 0.72 2.69 -6.23
C SER A 37 1.09 3.75 -7.27
N GLY A 38 0.36 3.82 -8.40
CA GLY A 38 0.53 4.87 -9.40
C GLY A 38 0.21 6.27 -8.86
N ALA A 39 -0.88 6.41 -8.11
CA ALA A 39 -1.25 7.69 -7.49
C ALA A 39 -0.25 8.14 -6.41
N THR A 40 0.22 7.18 -5.61
CA THR A 40 1.18 7.41 -4.53
C THR A 40 2.54 7.82 -5.10
N PHE A 41 2.96 7.19 -6.20
CA PHE A 41 4.16 7.58 -6.95
C PHE A 41 4.05 9.02 -7.47
N ALA A 42 2.91 9.41 -8.04
CA ALA A 42 2.70 10.77 -8.54
C ALA A 42 2.65 11.85 -7.45
N LEU A 43 2.40 11.47 -6.19
CA LEU A 43 2.29 12.35 -5.03
C LEU A 43 3.53 12.29 -4.11
N ASP A 44 4.62 11.64 -4.55
CA ASP A 44 5.84 11.39 -3.77
C ASP A 44 5.57 10.70 -2.41
N GLY A 45 4.47 9.95 -2.31
CA GLY A 45 4.14 9.15 -1.13
C GLY A 45 4.79 7.77 -1.16
N LYS A 46 4.43 6.92 -0.21
CA LYS A 46 4.83 5.50 -0.18
C LYS A 46 3.63 4.59 0.07
N LEU A 47 3.62 3.44 -0.59
CA LEU A 47 2.70 2.35 -0.33
C LEU A 47 3.51 1.16 0.15
N GLU A 48 3.28 0.70 1.37
CA GLU A 48 4.06 -0.37 2.01
C GLU A 48 3.13 -1.44 2.57
N LYS A 49 3.49 -2.72 2.39
CA LYS A 49 2.80 -3.84 3.03
C LYS A 49 3.30 -3.95 4.46
N VAL A 50 2.40 -3.78 5.43
CA VAL A 50 2.74 -3.74 6.87
C VAL A 50 2.23 -4.97 7.64
N GLY A 51 1.49 -5.86 6.97
CA GLY A 51 1.03 -7.13 7.50
C GLY A 51 0.45 -8.03 6.42
N LYS A 52 -0.06 -9.20 6.82
CA LYS A 52 -0.82 -10.06 5.92
C LYS A 52 -2.10 -9.34 5.50
N ASP A 53 -2.28 -9.12 4.20
CA ASP A 53 -3.40 -8.38 3.61
C ASP A 53 -3.57 -6.93 4.12
N ILE A 54 -2.58 -6.37 4.83
CA ILE A 54 -2.61 -5.00 5.35
C ILE A 54 -1.55 -4.14 4.66
N PHE A 55 -1.99 -3.02 4.11
CA PHE A 55 -1.17 -2.05 3.41
C PHE A 55 -1.29 -0.67 4.06
N MET A 56 -0.22 0.09 4.02
CA MET A 56 -0.16 1.46 4.51
C MET A 56 0.27 2.39 3.38
N CYS A 57 -0.53 3.41 3.14
CA CYS A 57 -0.24 4.48 2.20
C CYS A 57 0.10 5.73 3.01
N VAL A 58 1.31 6.27 2.85
CA VAL A 58 1.79 7.44 3.60
C VAL A 58 2.18 8.58 2.68
N PRO A 59 1.81 9.83 3.02
CA PRO A 59 2.23 11.02 2.28
C PRO A 59 3.71 11.32 2.51
N VAL A 60 4.29 12.16 1.64
CA VAL A 60 5.72 12.51 1.63
C VAL A 60 6.26 13.05 2.96
N ASN A 61 5.42 13.64 3.80
CA ASN A 61 5.81 14.21 5.10
C ASN A 61 5.84 13.18 6.25
N ILE A 62 5.49 11.93 6.00
CA ILE A 62 5.40 10.87 7.02
C ILE A 62 6.35 9.73 6.64
N SER A 63 7.22 9.33 7.57
CA SER A 63 8.07 8.15 7.45
C SER A 63 7.55 7.03 8.34
N ILE A 64 7.58 5.79 7.83
CA ILE A 64 7.32 4.59 8.62
C ILE A 64 8.64 4.14 9.24
N ASP A 65 8.66 3.97 10.57
CA ASP A 65 9.79 3.41 11.30
C ASP A 65 9.52 1.94 11.62
N TYR A 66 10.46 1.09 11.24
CA TYR A 66 10.44 -0.34 11.52
C TYR A 66 11.39 -0.60 12.68
N SER A 67 10.93 -0.44 13.91
CA SER A 67 11.67 -0.93 15.06
C SER A 67 11.79 -2.46 14.95
N ASP A 68 13.00 -2.95 14.69
CA ASP A 68 13.34 -4.33 14.33
C ASP A 68 12.48 -5.39 15.04
N ASN A 69 11.51 -5.93 14.30
CA ASN A 69 11.00 -7.27 14.50
C ASN A 69 11.44 -8.07 13.26
N GLU A 70 12.46 -8.92 13.41
CA GLU A 70 13.07 -9.75 12.36
C GLU A 70 12.09 -10.71 11.64
N SER A 71 10.81 -10.75 12.01
CA SER A 71 9.82 -11.71 11.54
C SER A 71 9.17 -11.42 10.18
N ASN A 72 9.37 -10.25 9.56
CA ASN A 72 8.68 -9.86 8.31
C ASN A 72 9.53 -9.89 7.03
N LYS A 73 10.78 -10.39 7.07
CA LYS A 73 11.67 -10.41 5.89
C LYS A 73 11.29 -11.42 4.79
N THR A 74 10.28 -12.28 5.00
CA THR A 74 10.00 -13.41 4.08
C THR A 74 8.92 -13.14 3.02
N GLU A 75 8.10 -12.08 3.13
CA GLU A 75 6.99 -11.85 2.17
C GLU A 75 7.22 -10.67 1.19
N GLN A 76 8.42 -10.09 1.15
CA GLN A 76 8.72 -8.97 0.25
C GLN A 76 9.00 -9.39 -1.22
N ASN A 77 9.00 -10.69 -1.54
CA ASN A 77 9.33 -11.23 -2.88
C ASN A 77 8.18 -11.92 -3.63
N GLU A 78 6.92 -11.61 -3.34
CA GLU A 78 5.77 -12.18 -4.08
C GLU A 78 4.96 -11.16 -4.87
N TYR A 79 5.63 -10.19 -5.51
CA TYR A 79 5.08 -9.56 -6.72
C TYR A 79 5.60 -10.31 -7.94
N ALA A 80 4.99 -11.46 -8.22
CA ALA A 80 5.34 -12.36 -9.33
C ALA A 80 4.95 -11.81 -10.73
N TRP A 81 5.14 -10.51 -10.98
CA TRP A 81 5.03 -9.92 -12.33
C TRP A 81 6.38 -9.49 -12.91
N GLU A 82 7.48 -9.55 -12.14
CA GLU A 82 8.84 -9.31 -12.64
C GLU A 82 9.60 -10.57 -13.11
N ASN A 83 9.02 -11.78 -12.97
CA ASN A 83 9.61 -13.01 -13.51
C ASN A 83 8.99 -13.39 -14.86
N LYS A 84 9.26 -12.57 -15.89
CA LYS A 84 9.00 -12.94 -17.29
C LYS A 84 10.25 -12.85 -18.13
#